data_AF-A0A554XQA5-F1
#
_entry.id   AF-A0A554XQA5-F1
#
_cell.length_a   1.000
_cell.length_b   1.000
_cell.length_c   1.000
_cell.angle_alpha   90.00
_cell.angle_beta   90.00
_cell.angle_gamma   90.00
#
_symmetry.space_group_name_H-M   'P 1'
#
loop_
_entity.id
_entity.type
_entity.pdbx_description
1 polymer ?
#
loop_
_entity_poly.entity_id
_entity_poly.type
_entity_poly.pdbx_seq_one_letter_code
_entity_poly.pdbx_strand_id
1 'polypeptide(L)'
;MRWLIWVVFALAMVLWTAVVFVGTQLLGWAAGLLSSGQDAAAVTQAVQHFPWPAWLVLWVDPAWLQQLAAALTQSWAWLTAVLPAFATIAGWLVPLAWVAWAVVAFGLLALAVVLHVVSGRLGRQWGSLAASVRGPHGR
;
A
#
# COMPACT_ATOMS: atom_id res chain seq x y z
N MET A 1 -5.14 17.86 -27.21
CA MET A 1 -5.28 16.70 -26.29
C MET A 1 -4.10 16.52 -25.31
N ARG A 2 -3.01 17.29 -25.40
CA ARG A 2 -1.81 17.10 -24.55
C ARG A 2 -1.99 17.46 -23.07
N TRP A 3 -2.96 18.33 -22.75
CA TRP A 3 -3.25 18.73 -21.37
C TRP A 3 -3.88 17.58 -20.56
N LEU A 4 -4.69 16.73 -21.20
CA LEU A 4 -5.32 15.55 -20.59
C LEU A 4 -4.29 14.57 -20.02
N ILE A 5 -3.13 14.40 -20.68
CA ILE A 5 -2.04 13.53 -20.20
C ILE A 5 -1.54 14.02 -18.83
N TRP A 6 -1.37 15.34 -18.68
CA TRP A 6 -0.90 15.94 -17.44
C TRP A 6 -1.98 15.93 -16.34
N VAL A 7 -3.26 16.07 -16.70
CA VAL A 7 -4.37 15.95 -15.73
C VAL A 7 -4.48 14.53 -15.19
N VAL A 8 -4.45 13.53 -16.06
CA VAL A 8 -4.51 12.11 -15.64
C VAL A 8 -3.28 11.76 -14.80
N PHE A 9 -2.09 12.23 -15.18
CA PHE A 9 -0.88 12.10 -14.38
C PHE A 9 -1.03 12.75 -12.99
N ALA A 10 -1.54 13.98 -12.92
CA ALA A 10 -1.74 14.68 -11.65
C ALA A 10 -2.72 13.95 -10.73
N LEU A 11 -3.84 13.47 -11.27
CA LEU A 11 -4.83 12.69 -10.52
C LEU A 11 -4.23 11.36 -10.01
N ALA A 12 -3.51 10.64 -10.87
CA ALA A 12 -2.83 9.41 -10.49
C ALA A 12 -1.77 9.65 -9.40
N MET A 13 -1.01 10.73 -9.50
CA MET A 13 -0.02 11.12 -8.50
C MET A 13 -0.64 11.51 -7.17
N VAL A 14 -1.74 12.27 -7.17
CA VAL A 14 -2.47 12.62 -5.94
C VAL A 14 -2.99 11.36 -5.26
N LEU A 15 -3.63 10.47 -6.02
CA LEU A 15 -4.15 9.20 -5.48
C LEU A 15 -3.04 8.33 -4.91
N TRP A 16 -1.94 8.15 -5.67
CA TRP A 16 -0.80 7.36 -5.23
C TRP A 16 -0.14 7.94 -3.96
N THR A 17 0.01 9.27 -3.91
CA THR A 17 0.58 9.95 -2.75
C THR A 17 -0.32 9.79 -1.53
N ALA A 18 -1.64 9.89 -1.69
CA ALA A 18 -2.59 9.66 -0.60
C ALA A 18 -2.50 8.23 -0.05
N VAL A 19 -2.39 7.22 -0.92
CA VAL A 19 -2.22 5.82 -0.52
C VAL A 19 -0.93 5.63 0.30
N VAL A 20 0.20 6.13 -0.20
CA VAL A 20 1.49 6.02 0.52
C VAL A 20 1.42 6.77 1.85
N PHE A 21 0.85 7.98 1.87
CA PHE A 21 0.74 8.78 3.08
C PHE A 21 -0.08 8.05 4.15
N VAL A 22 -1.28 7.57 3.81
CA VAL A 22 -2.12 6.79 4.73
C VAL A 22 -1.38 5.52 5.18
N GLY A 23 -0.70 4.83 4.27
CA GLY A 23 0.14 3.68 4.58
C GLY A 23 1.21 3.98 5.62
N THR A 24 1.94 5.10 5.47
CA THR A 24 2.99 5.49 6.44
C THR A 24 2.44 5.82 7.83
N GLN A 25 1.25 6.43 7.92
CA GLN A 25 0.59 6.71 9.19
C GLN A 25 0.18 5.42 9.90
N LEU A 26 -0.39 4.47 9.17
CA LEU A 26 -0.75 3.15 9.69
C LEU A 26 0.49 2.35 10.15
N LEU A 27 1.56 2.38 9.36
CA LEU A 27 2.83 1.72 9.70
C LEU A 27 3.47 2.35 10.95
N GLY A 28 3.45 3.69 11.06
CA GLY A 28 3.94 4.42 12.23
C GLY A 28 3.13 4.12 13.49
N TRP A 29 1.79 4.09 13.38
CA TRP A 29 0.91 3.71 14.48
C TRP A 29 1.15 2.27 14.94
N ALA A 30 1.26 1.31 14.00
CA ALA A 30 1.56 -0.08 14.31
C ALA A 30 2.93 -0.23 14.99
N ALA A 31 3.96 0.48 14.52
CA ALA A 31 5.27 0.49 15.15
C ALA A 31 5.23 1.05 16.58
N GLY A 32 4.40 2.06 16.85
CA GLY A 32 4.18 2.60 18.19
C GLY A 32 3.50 1.62 19.16
N LEU A 33 2.57 0.80 18.67
CA LEU A 33 1.99 -0.27 19.48
C LEU A 33 3.02 -1.35 19.82
N LEU A 34 3.89 -1.69 18.87
CA LEU A 34 4.99 -2.64 19.09
C LEU A 34 5.99 -2.13 20.14
N SER A 35 6.34 -0.84 20.11
CA SER A 35 7.28 -0.25 21.05
C SER A 35 6.70 -0.03 22.46
N SER A 36 5.37 0.04 22.58
CA SER A 36 4.67 0.14 23.87
C SER A 36 4.83 -1.10 24.75
N GLY A 37 5.38 -2.19 24.22
CA GLY A 37 5.80 -3.36 25.00
C GLY A 37 4.65 -4.04 25.72
N GLN A 38 3.41 -4.00 25.17
CA GLN A 38 2.33 -4.84 25.70
C GLN A 38 2.86 -6.27 25.81
N ASP A 39 2.92 -6.77 27.05
CA ASP A 39 3.52 -8.07 27.34
C ASP A 39 2.78 -9.15 26.55
N ALA A 40 3.43 -9.64 25.49
CA ALA A 40 2.95 -10.78 24.73
C ALA A 40 2.60 -11.95 25.67
N ALA A 41 3.37 -12.08 26.76
CA ALA A 41 3.14 -13.03 27.84
C ALA A 41 1.83 -12.77 28.60
N ALA A 42 1.49 -11.52 28.91
CA ALA A 42 0.27 -11.15 29.63
C ALA A 42 -1.00 -11.44 28.81
N VAL A 43 -0.96 -11.18 27.49
CA VAL A 43 -2.07 -11.52 26.58
C VAL A 43 -2.24 -13.04 26.49
N THR A 44 -1.14 -13.77 26.40
CA THR A 44 -1.18 -15.24 26.33
C THR A 44 -1.73 -15.85 27.63
N GLN A 45 -1.31 -15.34 28.79
CA GLN A 45 -1.86 -15.77 30.08
C GLN A 45 -3.35 -15.43 30.23
N ALA A 46 -3.79 -14.24 29.80
CA ALA A 46 -5.18 -13.83 29.88
C ALA A 46 -6.11 -14.72 29.03
N VAL A 47 -5.65 -15.17 27.87
CA VAL A 47 -6.40 -16.07 26.98
C VAL A 47 -6.46 -17.50 27.53
N GLN A 48 -5.37 -18.02 28.11
CA GLN A 48 -5.35 -19.37 28.68
C GLN A 48 -6.19 -19.51 29.95
N HIS A 49 -6.29 -18.43 30.75
CA HIS A 49 -7.09 -18.41 31.97
C HIS A 49 -8.45 -17.71 31.79
N PHE A 50 -8.89 -17.50 30.56
CA PHE A 50 -10.14 -16.81 30.29
C PHE A 50 -11.32 -17.64 30.86
N PRO A 51 -12.06 -17.11 31.85
CA PRO A 51 -13.20 -17.83 32.40
C PRO A 51 -14.33 -17.79 31.37
N TRP A 52 -14.54 -18.92 30.67
CA TRP A 52 -15.61 -19.04 29.69
C TRP A 52 -16.98 -18.84 30.37
N PRO A 53 -17.86 -17.97 29.83
CA PRO A 53 -19.17 -17.76 30.40
C PRO A 53 -19.97 -19.07 30.47
N ALA A 54 -20.67 -19.31 31.59
CA ALA A 54 -21.42 -20.56 31.79
C ALA A 54 -22.48 -20.82 30.71
N TRP A 55 -23.08 -19.76 30.15
CA TRP A 55 -24.01 -19.89 29.04
C TRP A 55 -23.34 -20.45 27.79
N LEU A 56 -22.08 -20.09 27.50
CA LEU A 56 -21.35 -20.54 26.31
C LEU A 56 -21.04 -22.05 26.38
N VAL A 57 -20.73 -22.53 27.59
CA VAL A 57 -20.43 -23.95 27.86
C VAL A 57 -21.65 -24.85 27.66
N LEU A 58 -22.87 -24.30 27.74
CA LEU A 58 -24.11 -25.04 27.45
C LEU A 58 -24.31 -25.29 25.94
N TRP A 59 -23.69 -24.48 25.08
CA TRP A 59 -23.87 -24.55 23.62
C TRP A 59 -22.66 -25.08 22.87
N VAL A 60 -21.47 -24.96 23.44
CA VAL A 60 -20.19 -25.27 22.77
C VAL A 60 -19.40 -26.26 23.63
N ASP A 61 -18.91 -27.32 22.98
CA ASP A 61 -18.04 -28.30 23.62
C ASP A 61 -16.81 -27.61 24.25
N PRO A 62 -16.52 -27.83 25.55
CA PRO A 62 -15.33 -27.31 26.20
C PRO A 62 -14.02 -27.61 25.46
N ALA A 63 -13.93 -28.75 24.76
CA ALA A 63 -12.77 -29.11 23.96
C ALA A 63 -12.56 -28.13 22.80
N TRP A 64 -13.63 -27.65 22.16
CA TRP A 64 -13.55 -26.66 21.08
C TRP A 64 -13.13 -25.28 21.61
N LEU A 65 -13.64 -24.88 22.77
CA LEU A 65 -13.25 -23.63 23.43
C LEU A 65 -11.75 -23.62 23.79
N GLN A 66 -11.23 -24.75 24.27
CA GLN A 66 -9.79 -24.89 24.51
C GLN A 66 -8.96 -24.90 23.22
N GLN A 67 -9.42 -25.55 22.16
CA GLN A 67 -8.76 -25.49 20.85
C GLN A 67 -8.74 -24.07 20.28
N LEU A 68 -9.81 -23.31 20.48
CA LEU A 68 -9.88 -21.90 20.07
C LEU A 68 -8.88 -21.05 20.86
N ALA A 69 -8.81 -21.22 22.19
CA ALA A 69 -7.82 -20.55 23.02
C ALA A 69 -6.41 -20.91 22.57
N ALA A 70 -6.13 -22.19 22.32
CA ALA A 70 -4.85 -22.67 21.82
C ALA A 70 -4.51 -22.04 20.46
N ALA A 71 -5.45 -22.03 19.51
CA ALA A 71 -5.27 -21.41 18.20
C ALA A 71 -5.01 -19.91 18.29
N LEU A 72 -5.72 -19.19 19.17
CA LEU A 72 -5.49 -17.77 19.44
C LEU A 72 -4.10 -17.53 20.04
N THR A 73 -3.71 -18.30 21.06
CA THR A 73 -2.37 -18.18 21.66
C THR A 73 -1.26 -18.51 20.66
N GLN A 74 -1.46 -19.50 19.79
CA GLN A 74 -0.49 -19.87 18.77
C GLN A 74 -0.38 -18.84 17.66
N SER A 75 -1.50 -18.23 17.26
CA SER A 75 -1.53 -17.11 16.31
C SER A 75 -0.81 -15.90 16.88
N TRP A 76 -1.06 -15.59 18.16
CA TRP A 76 -0.39 -14.50 18.88
C TRP A 76 1.11 -14.77 19.04
N ALA A 77 1.49 -16.00 19.41
CA ALA A 77 2.88 -16.42 19.51
C ALA A 77 3.61 -16.28 18.16
N TRP A 78 2.99 -16.72 17.05
CA TRP A 78 3.52 -16.51 15.70
C TRP A 78 3.71 -15.03 15.39
N LEU A 79 2.70 -14.20 15.68
CA LEU A 79 2.78 -12.76 15.46
C LEU A 79 3.96 -12.15 16.22
N THR A 80 4.08 -12.49 17.52
CA THR A 80 5.14 -11.99 18.41
C THR A 80 6.52 -12.55 18.10
N ALA A 81 6.62 -13.72 17.45
CA ALA A 81 7.89 -14.31 17.02
C ALA A 81 8.46 -13.64 15.77
N VAL A 82 7.59 -13.18 14.86
CA VAL A 82 8.01 -12.46 13.64
C VAL A 82 8.13 -10.95 13.89
N LEU A 83 7.44 -10.43 14.91
CA LEU A 83 7.49 -9.03 15.34
C LEU A 83 8.90 -8.44 15.52
N PRO A 84 9.90 -9.12 16.13
CA PRO A 84 11.26 -8.59 16.29
C PRO A 84 12.03 -8.43 14.97
N ALA A 85 11.79 -9.33 14.01
CA ALA A 85 12.30 -9.20 12.66
C ALA A 85 11.68 -7.96 11.97
N PHE A 86 10.38 -7.72 12.22
CA PHE A 86 9.72 -6.48 11.82
C PHE A 86 10.21 -5.27 12.61
N ALA A 87 10.56 -5.37 13.89
CA ALA A 87 11.01 -4.24 14.71
C ALA A 87 12.35 -3.66 14.20
N THR A 88 13.25 -4.52 13.73
CA THR A 88 14.51 -4.11 13.07
C THR A 88 14.25 -3.34 11.78
N ILE A 89 13.20 -3.70 11.04
CA ILE A 89 12.79 -3.06 9.78
C ILE A 89 11.75 -1.95 10.04
N ALA A 90 11.17 -1.85 11.24
CA ALA A 90 10.04 -0.97 11.53
C ALA A 90 10.40 0.50 11.37
N GLY A 91 11.62 0.86 11.79
CA GLY A 91 12.19 2.19 11.52
C GLY A 91 12.42 2.46 10.03
N TRP A 92 12.57 1.40 9.22
CA TRP A 92 12.77 1.47 7.78
C TRP A 92 11.48 1.36 6.96
N LEU A 93 10.37 0.90 7.54
CA LEU A 93 9.09 0.75 6.83
C LEU A 93 8.62 2.08 6.23
N VAL A 94 8.71 3.16 7.00
CA VAL A 94 8.35 4.50 6.53
C VAL A 94 9.32 5.01 5.44
N PRO A 95 10.66 4.99 5.64
CA PRO A 95 11.62 5.28 4.57
C PRO A 95 11.42 4.45 3.29
N LEU A 96 11.20 3.14 3.40
CA LEU A 96 10.99 2.25 2.26
C LEU A 96 9.69 2.55 1.52
N ALA A 97 8.63 2.94 2.24
CA ALA A 97 7.39 3.41 1.62
C ALA A 97 7.62 4.68 0.78
N TRP A 98 8.45 5.61 1.25
CA TRP A 98 8.87 6.79 0.47
C TRP A 98 9.74 6.43 -0.73
N VAL A 99 10.62 5.42 -0.62
CA VAL A 99 11.38 4.90 -1.76
C VAL A 99 10.44 4.31 -2.81
N ALA A 100 9.49 3.46 -2.39
CA ALA A 100 8.49 2.88 -3.27
C ALA A 100 7.63 3.98 -3.94
N TRP A 101 7.26 5.02 -3.19
CA TRP A 101 6.60 6.19 -3.73
C TRP A 101 7.41 6.85 -4.85
N ALA A 102 8.69 7.12 -4.60
CA ALA A 102 9.57 7.77 -5.55
C ALA A 102 9.71 6.96 -6.84
N VAL A 103 9.92 5.64 -6.73
CA VAL A 103 10.03 4.74 -7.89
C VAL A 103 8.78 4.82 -8.77
N VAL A 104 7.59 4.69 -8.17
CA VAL A 104 6.33 4.76 -8.92
C VAL A 104 6.07 6.16 -9.48
N ALA A 105 6.38 7.21 -8.71
CA ALA A 105 6.25 8.60 -9.16
C ALA A 105 7.13 8.91 -10.37
N PHE A 106 8.40 8.49 -10.34
CA PHE A 106 9.31 8.64 -11.47
C PHE A 106 8.86 7.81 -12.67
N GLY A 107 8.36 6.59 -12.46
CA GLY A 107 7.78 5.77 -13.53
C GLY A 107 6.58 6.44 -14.21
N LEU A 108 5.63 6.96 -13.43
CA LEU A 108 4.47 7.69 -13.94
C LEU A 108 4.87 8.96 -14.68
N LEU A 109 5.85 9.71 -14.16
CA LEU A 109 6.35 10.92 -14.80
C LEU A 109 7.04 10.61 -16.13
N ALA A 110 7.91 9.59 -16.16
CA ALA A 110 8.57 9.14 -17.37
C ALA A 110 7.54 8.73 -18.43
N LEU A 111 6.51 7.98 -18.04
CA LEU A 111 5.42 7.59 -18.92
C LEU A 111 4.66 8.82 -19.47
N ALA A 112 4.32 9.78 -18.63
CA ALA A 112 3.65 11.01 -19.04
C ALA A 112 4.48 11.82 -20.05
N VAL A 113 5.79 11.94 -19.82
CA VAL A 113 6.72 12.62 -20.73
C VAL A 113 6.80 11.89 -22.07
N VAL A 114 6.94 10.56 -22.07
CA VAL A 114 6.98 9.75 -23.30
C VAL A 114 5.70 9.93 -24.10
N LEU A 115 4.53 9.79 -23.46
CA LEU A 115 3.23 10.00 -24.10
C LEU A 115 3.09 11.41 -24.67
N HIS A 116 3.57 12.43 -23.96
CA HIS A 116 3.51 13.82 -24.42
C HIS A 116 4.40 14.05 -25.67
N VAL A 117 5.61 13.50 -25.67
CA VAL A 117 6.56 13.62 -26.78
C VAL A 117 6.07 12.88 -28.01
N VAL A 118 5.61 11.63 -27.86
CA VAL A 118 5.09 10.79 -28.96
C VAL A 118 3.86 11.45 -29.58
N SER A 119 2.91 11.90 -28.77
CA SER A 119 1.73 12.65 -29.23
C SER A 119 2.10 13.92 -30.00
N GLY A 120 3.23 14.54 -29.66
CA GLY A 120 3.78 15.70 -30.37
C GLY A 120 4.43 15.41 -31.71
N ARG A 121 5.14 14.27 -31.80
CA ARG A 121 5.81 13.84 -33.03
C ARG A 121 4.77 13.42 -34.09
N LEU A 122 3.76 12.67 -33.68
CA LEU A 122 2.66 12.24 -34.55
C LEU A 122 1.90 13.45 -35.14
N GLY A 123 1.52 14.43 -34.32
CA GLY A 123 0.82 15.62 -34.81
C GLY A 123 1.61 16.43 -35.86
N ARG A 124 2.94 16.50 -35.74
CA ARG A 124 3.79 17.22 -36.70
C ARG A 124 3.98 16.47 -38.02
N GLN A 125 4.09 15.14 -37.98
CA GLN A 125 4.25 14.32 -39.19
C GLN A 125 3.01 14.38 -40.09
N TRP A 126 1.80 14.24 -39.51
CA TRP A 126 0.54 14.39 -40.24
C TRP A 126 0.34 15.78 -40.83
N GLY A 127 0.75 16.84 -40.11
CA GLY A 127 0.73 18.21 -40.63
C GLY A 127 1.65 18.42 -41.84
N SER A 128 2.84 17.81 -41.85
CA SER A 128 3.77 17.93 -42.99
C SER A 128 3.27 17.19 -44.23
N LEU A 129 2.65 16.01 -44.06
CA LEU A 129 2.06 15.24 -45.17
C LEU A 129 0.82 15.93 -45.75
N ALA A 130 -0.02 16.54 -44.90
CA ALA A 130 -1.16 17.33 -45.36
C ALA A 130 -0.74 18.61 -46.09
N ALA A 131 0.39 19.22 -45.70
CA ALA A 131 0.96 20.39 -46.38
C ALA A 131 1.62 20.02 -47.72
N SER A 132 2.27 18.86 -47.85
CA SER A 132 2.86 18.41 -49.12
C SER A 132 1.81 18.02 -50.16
N VAL A 133 0.63 17.56 -49.74
CA VAL A 133 -0.51 17.30 -50.65
C VAL A 133 -1.15 18.62 -51.13
N ARG A 134 -1.01 19.71 -50.37
CA ARG A 134 -1.43 21.07 -50.75
C ARG A 134 -0.28 21.84 -51.42
N GLY A 135 0.27 21.28 -52.50
CA GLY A 135 1.27 21.95 -53.34
C GLY A 135 0.71 23.15 -54.15
N PRO A 136 1.57 24.00 -54.74
CA PRO A 136 1.30 25.41 -55.06
C PRO A 136 0.59 25.65 -56.40
N HIS A 137 -0.55 25.00 -56.66
CA HIS A 137 -1.32 25.17 -57.91
C HIS A 137 -2.56 26.07 -57.75
N GLY A 138 -2.49 27.07 -56.89
CA GLY A 138 -3.51 28.12 -56.77
C GLY A 138 -2.90 29.50 -57.00
N ARG A 139 -2.44 29.77 -58.23
CA ARG A 139 -2.31 31.13 -58.78
C ARG A 139 -3.15 31.19 -60.04
#